data_AF-A0A531KTB5-F1
#
_entry.id   AF-A0A531KTB5-F1
#
_cell.length_a   1.000
_cell.length_b   1.000
_cell.length_c   1.000
_cell.angle_alpha   90.00
_cell.angle_beta   90.00
_cell.angle_gamma   90.00
#
_symmetry.space_group_name_H-M   'P 1'
#
loop_
_entity.id
_entity.type
_entity.pdbx_description
1 polymer ?
#
loop_
_entity_poly.entity_id
_entity_poly.type
_entity_poly.pdbx_seq_one_letter_code
_entity_poly.pdbx_strand_id
1 'polypeptide(L)' 'MQEFLLFVIVGFLAQAVDGALGMAYGVICSTTLLGFGVSPAHASASVHAAELFTTAASGSAHLY' A
#
# COMPACT_ATOMS: atom_id res chain seq x y z
N MET A 1 -5.49 -3.71 -17.94
CA MET A 1 -6.63 -4.11 -17.07
C MET A 1 -6.23 -5.21 -16.09
N GLN A 2 -5.56 -6.27 -16.56
CA GLN A 2 -5.15 -7.39 -15.70
C GLN A 2 -4.15 -6.95 -14.61
N GLU A 3 -3.14 -6.13 -14.95
CA GLU A 3 -2.17 -5.60 -13.99
C GLU A 3 -2.81 -4.71 -12.93
N PHE A 4 -3.78 -3.88 -13.34
CA PHE A 4 -4.52 -3.04 -12.40
C PHE A 4 -5.25 -3.88 -11.34
N LEU A 5 -5.98 -4.91 -11.76
CA LEU A 5 -6.66 -5.83 -10.84
C LEU A 5 -5.67 -6.56 -9.94
N LEU A 6 -4.52 -6.97 -10.49
CA LEU A 6 -3.45 -7.59 -9.70
C LEU A 6 -2.94 -6.64 -8.61
N PHE A 7 -2.66 -5.37 -8.94
CA PHE A 7 -2.22 -4.38 -7.96
C PHE A 7 -3.28 -4.07 -6.90
N VAL A 8 -4.56 -4.05 -7.26
CA VAL A 8 -5.66 -3.91 -6.30
C VAL A 8 -5.68 -5.06 -5.31
N ILE A 9 -5.57 -6.30 -5.79
CA ILE A 9 -5.55 -7.50 -4.93
C ILE A 9 -4.32 -7.51 -4.04
N VAL A 10 -3.13 -7.23 -4.60
CA VAL A 10 -1.89 -7.17 -3.83
C VAL A 10 -1.96 -6.07 -2.76
N GLY A 11 -2.41 -4.87 -3.11
CA GLY A 11 -2.55 -3.76 -2.17
C GLY A 11 -3.54 -4.07 -1.06
N PHE A 12 -4.66 -4.72 -1.37
CA PHE A 12 -5.63 -5.16 -0.36
C PHE A 12 -5.03 -6.17 0.63
N LEU A 13 -4.35 -7.20 0.12
CA LEU A 13 -3.70 -8.21 0.97
C LEU A 13 -2.56 -7.59 1.78
N ALA A 14 -1.77 -6.72 1.18
CA ALA A 14 -0.71 -5.98 1.86
C ALA A 14 -1.27 -5.17 3.03
N GLN A 15 -2.41 -4.50 2.85
CA GLN A 15 -3.04 -3.71 3.91
C GLN A 15 -3.62 -4.59 5.03
N ALA A 16 -4.13 -5.78 4.70
CA ALA A 16 -4.59 -6.73 5.71
C ALA A 16 -3.44 -7.23 6.60
N VAL A 17 -2.29 -7.53 6.00
CA VAL A 17 -1.07 -7.92 6.74
C VAL A 17 -0.54 -6.74 7.54
N ASP A 18 -0.55 -5.55 6.97
CA ASP A 18 -0.12 -4.32 7.63
C ASP A 18 -0.99 -3.96 8.83
N GLY A 19 -2.31 -4.11 8.74
CA GLY A 19 -3.20 -3.93 9.90
C GLY A 19 -2.90 -4.91 11.05
N ALA A 20 -2.31 -6.07 10.77
CA ALA A 20 -1.93 -7.06 11.77
C ALA A 20 -0.50 -6.86 12.32
N LEU A 21 0.46 -6.43 11.50
CA LEU A 21 1.89 -6.34 11.84
C LEU A 21 2.42 -4.91 12.01
N GLY A 22 1.76 -3.93 11.39
CA GLY A 22 2.03 -2.49 11.45
C GLY A 22 3.05 -1.93 10.45
N MET A 23 3.75 -2.76 9.67
CA MET A 23 4.89 -2.32 8.82
C MET A 23 5.02 -3.05 7.47
N ALA A 24 4.00 -3.79 7.03
CA ALA A 24 4.10 -4.69 5.88
C ALA A 24 3.72 -4.04 4.54
N TYR A 25 2.84 -3.03 4.56
CA TYR A 25 2.25 -2.48 3.32
C TYR A 25 3.32 -1.93 2.38
N GLY A 26 4.20 -1.07 2.90
CA GLY A 26 5.22 -0.40 2.10
C GLY A 26 6.21 -1.36 1.43
N VAL A 27 6.59 -2.44 2.12
CA VAL A 27 7.53 -3.44 1.61
C VAL A 27 6.88 -4.26 0.49
N ILE A 28 5.66 -4.77 0.70
CA ILE A 28 4.97 -5.63 -0.28
C ILE A 28 4.61 -4.83 -1.54
N CYS A 29 4.07 -3.63 -1.39
CA CYS A 29 3.66 -2.81 -2.53
C CYS A 29 4.87 -2.27 -3.30
N SER A 30 5.92 -1.79 -2.63
CA SER A 30 7.13 -1.31 -3.33
C SER A 30 7.85 -2.44 -4.06
N THR A 31 8.01 -3.61 -3.44
CA THR A 31 8.65 -4.76 -4.09
C THR A 31 7.85 -5.25 -5.31
N THR A 32 6.52 -5.27 -5.21
CA THR A 32 5.65 -5.62 -6.33
C THR A 32 5.78 -4.60 -7.46
N LEU A 33 5.64 -3.31 -7.18
CA LEU A 33 5.70 -2.26 -8.21
C LEU A 33 7.07 -2.22 -8.90
N LEU A 34 8.16 -2.31 -8.12
CA LEU A 34 9.52 -2.36 -8.67
C LEU A 34 9.75 -3.65 -9.49
N GLY A 35 9.23 -4.78 -9.03
CA GLY A 35 9.30 -6.06 -9.75
C GLY A 35 8.59 -6.04 -11.10
N PHE A 36 7.54 -5.22 -11.24
CA PHE A 36 6.83 -4.97 -12.49
C PHE A 36 7.42 -3.79 -13.31
N GLY A 37 8.55 -3.22 -12.89
CA GLY A 37 9.27 -2.20 -13.65
C GLY A 37 8.79 -0.75 -13.45
N VAL A 38 7.96 -0.49 -12.45
CA VAL A 38 7.56 0.89 -12.09
C VAL A 38 8.78 1.65 -11.57
N SER A 39 8.95 2.90 -12.00
CA SER A 39 10.09 3.71 -11.55
C SER A 39 10.06 3.92 -10.03
N PRO A 40 11.22 3.98 -9.34
CA PRO A 40 11.26 4.09 -7.88
C PRO A 40 10.50 5.30 -7.33
N ALA A 41 10.54 6.43 -8.04
CA ALA A 41 9.82 7.64 -7.66
C ALA A 41 8.30 7.43 -7.70
N HIS A 42 7.77 6.80 -8.74
CA HIS A 42 6.33 6.51 -8.85
C HIS A 42 5.89 5.43 -7.86
N ALA A 43 6.69 4.38 -7.67
CA ALA A 43 6.38 3.34 -6.69
C ALA A 43 6.27 3.93 -5.28
N SER A 44 7.29 4.69 -4.85
CA SER A 44 7.29 5.37 -3.55
C SER A 44 6.10 6.33 -3.39
N ALA A 45 5.85 7.21 -4.37
CA ALA A 45 4.73 8.14 -4.32
C ALA A 45 3.38 7.44 -4.17
N SER A 46 3.17 6.33 -4.89
CA SER A 46 1.92 5.56 -4.82
C SER A 46 1.72 4.86 -3.47
N VAL A 47 2.79 4.31 -2.88
CA VAL A 47 2.76 3.67 -1.57
C VAL A 47 2.46 4.69 -0.49
N HIS A 48 3.19 5.81 -0.47
CA HIS A 48 2.98 6.87 0.52
C HIS A 48 1.60 7.51 0.40
N ALA A 49 1.10 7.69 -0.83
CA ALA A 49 -0.27 8.17 -1.05
C ALA A 49 -1.30 7.25 -0.39
N ALA A 50 -1.14 5.93 -0.50
CA ALA A 50 -2.03 4.98 0.17
C ALA A 50 -1.87 4.98 1.70
N GLU A 51 -0.63 5.05 2.21
CA GLU A 51 -0.35 5.15 3.65
C GLU A 51 -0.94 6.42 4.29
N LEU A 52 -1.01 7.53 3.55
CA LEU A 52 -1.70 8.73 4.01
C LEU A 52 -3.19 8.47 4.29
N PHE A 53 -3.87 7.73 3.42
CA PHE A 53 -5.29 7.41 3.62
C PHE A 53 -5.49 6.46 4.80
N THR A 54 -4.67 5.42 4.92
CA THR A 54 -4.81 4.43 5.99
C THR A 54 -4.44 5.03 7.34
N THR A 55 -3.41 5.88 7.39
CA THR A 55 -3.04 6.67 8.57
C THR A 55 -4.15 7.64 8.94
N ALA A 56 -4.74 8.34 7.97
CA ALA A 56 -5.87 9.24 8.23
C ALA A 56 -7.09 8.48 8.78
N ALA A 57 -7.41 7.30 8.23
CA ALA A 57 -8.48 6.44 8.72
C ALA A 57 -8.19 5.96 10.15
N SER A 58 -6.97 5.50 10.42
CA SER A 58 -6.54 5.07 11.75
C SER A 58 -6.55 6.20 12.78
N GLY A 59 -6.10 7.40 12.40
CA GLY A 59 -6.15 8.57 13.26
C GLY A 59 -7.57 9.02 13.56
N SER A 60 -8.47 8.94 12.57
CA SER A 60 -9.89 9.26 12.72
C SER A 60 -10.61 8.28 13.65
N ALA A 61 -10.19 7.02 13.71
CA ALA A 61 -10.75 6.01 14.62
C ALA A 61 -10.45 6.31 16.10
N HIS A 62 -9.46 7.16 16.38
CA HIS A 62 -9.05 7.55 17.73
C HIS A 62 -9.68 8.89 18.18
N LEU A 63 -10.58 9.45 17.38
CA LEU A 63 -11.21 10.76 17.62
C LEU A 63 -12.37 10.69 18.63
N TYR A 64 -12.82 9.49 18.98
CA TYR A 64 -13.88 9.19 19.93
C TYR A 64 -13.37 8.19 20.96
#